data_AF-A0A7L4RE72-F1
#
_entry.id   AF-A0A7L4RE72-F1
#
_cell.length_a   1.000
_cell.length_b   1.000
_cell.length_c   1.000
_cell.angle_alpha   90.00
_cell.angle_beta   90.00
_cell.angle_gamma   90.00
#
_symmetry.space_group_name_H-M   'P 1'
#
loop_
_entity.id
_entity.type
_entity.pdbx_description
1 polymer ?
#
loop_
_entity_poly.entity_id
_entity_poly.type
_entity_poly.pdbx_seq_one_letter_code
_entity_poly.pdbx_strand_id
1 'polypeptide(L)'
;MKKGQAAVEYLTTYGWAILILLIVLAVLFSSGILSPSYLISEECTFGNSLGCNFALFNDNINGPTKLNLDIHNGFAYKINITKVELMTQDGTQNFNGFATGVVLDSGETGSFQGTLEGSPVKEGTVKRFVGSITYVSCATELGPDCSDVEHTLTGRIVGKVIPQ
;
A
#
# COMPACT_ATOMS: atom_id res chain seq x y z
N MET A 1 44.49 -41.24 15.99
CA MET A 1 43.10 -41.04 16.45
C MET A 1 43.10 -40.26 17.77
N LYS A 2 43.21 -38.92 17.75
CA LYS A 2 43.12 -38.08 18.97
C LYS A 2 42.46 -36.70 18.77
N LYS A 3 42.14 -36.31 17.53
CA LYS A 3 41.58 -34.97 17.21
C LYS A 3 40.05 -34.88 17.42
N GLY A 4 39.32 -35.97 17.19
CA GLY A 4 37.85 -35.98 17.38
C GLY A 4 37.42 -35.96 18.84
N GLN A 5 38.21 -36.56 19.74
CA GLN A 5 37.83 -36.68 21.15
C GLN A 5 37.90 -35.33 21.88
N ALA A 6 38.87 -34.48 21.54
CA ALA A 6 38.95 -33.11 22.06
C ALA A 6 37.81 -32.23 21.54
N ALA A 7 37.41 -32.38 20.27
CA ALA A 7 36.34 -31.57 19.68
C ALA A 7 34.96 -31.80 20.34
N VAL A 8 34.68 -33.04 20.78
CA VAL A 8 33.41 -33.39 21.46
C VAL A 8 33.36 -32.88 22.91
N GLU A 9 34.51 -32.78 23.57
CA GLU A 9 34.62 -32.23 24.93
C GLU A 9 34.33 -30.72 24.95
N TYR A 10 34.78 -29.98 23.94
CA TYR A 10 34.42 -28.56 23.78
C TYR A 10 32.95 -28.37 23.36
N LEU A 11 32.39 -29.25 22.52
CA LEU A 11 30.98 -29.15 22.12
C LEU A 11 30.02 -29.33 23.32
N THR A 12 30.34 -30.23 24.24
CA THR A 12 29.46 -30.57 25.38
C THR A 12 29.52 -29.54 26.51
N THR A 13 30.69 -28.94 26.76
CA THR A 13 30.88 -27.90 27.79
C THR A 13 30.23 -26.56 27.43
N TYR A 14 30.22 -26.22 26.13
CA TYR A 14 29.50 -25.04 25.62
C TYR A 14 28.12 -25.37 25.05
N GLY A 15 27.68 -26.63 25.12
CA GLY A 15 26.40 -27.07 24.57
C GLY A 15 25.20 -26.35 25.19
N TRP A 16 25.26 -26.04 26.48
CA TRP A 16 24.23 -25.24 27.16
C TRP A 16 24.15 -23.81 26.63
N ALA A 17 25.29 -23.21 26.25
CA ALA A 17 25.32 -21.87 25.68
C ALA A 17 24.73 -21.85 24.25
N ILE A 18 25.00 -22.89 23.45
CA ILE A 18 24.38 -23.05 22.12
C ILE A 18 22.87 -23.26 22.25
N LEU A 19 22.42 -24.04 23.25
CA LEU A 19 21.00 -24.27 23.50
C LEU A 19 20.28 -22.97 23.86
N ILE A 20 20.84 -22.17 24.77
CA ILE A 20 20.29 -20.85 25.13
C ILE A 20 20.22 -19.95 23.89
N LEU A 21 21.27 -19.92 23.06
CA LEU A 21 21.28 -19.13 21.83
C LEU A 21 20.14 -19.54 20.88
N LEU A 22 19.91 -20.84 20.69
CA LEU A 22 18.82 -21.34 19.85
C LEU A 22 17.44 -20.97 20.42
N ILE A 23 17.25 -21.02 21.74
CA ILE A 23 16.01 -20.58 22.38
C ILE A 23 15.78 -19.09 22.12
N VAL A 24 16.80 -18.25 22.31
CA VAL A 24 16.69 -16.81 22.06
C VAL A 24 16.33 -16.55 20.60
N LEU A 25 16.99 -17.23 19.65
CA LEU A 25 16.64 -17.12 18.23
C LEU A 25 15.20 -17.57 17.96
N ALA A 26 14.75 -18.68 18.54
CA ALA A 26 13.37 -19.15 18.39
C ALA A 26 12.35 -18.14 18.91
N VAL A 27 12.62 -17.52 20.06
CA VAL A 27 11.77 -16.47 20.65
C VAL A 27 11.77 -15.22 19.77
N LEU A 28 12.92 -14.79 19.23
CA LEU A 28 13.02 -13.64 18.34
C LEU A 28 12.34 -13.89 16.98
N PHE A 29 12.40 -15.11 16.45
CA PHE A 29 11.66 -15.50 15.25
C PHE A 29 10.15 -15.55 15.52
N SER A 30 9.74 -16.12 16.65
CA SER A 30 8.33 -16.21 17.02
C SER A 30 7.71 -14.86 17.42
N SER A 31 8.50 -13.93 17.94
CA SER A 31 8.01 -12.59 18.32
C SER A 31 7.77 -11.69 17.11
N GLY A 32 8.25 -12.08 15.93
CA GLY A 32 8.09 -11.28 14.71
C GLY A 32 8.90 -9.99 14.71
N ILE A 33 9.81 -9.77 15.67
CA ILE A 33 10.64 -8.55 15.73
C ILE A 33 11.59 -8.42 14.53
N LEU A 34 11.91 -9.54 13.87
CA LEU A 34 12.69 -9.60 12.64
C LEU A 34 11.86 -9.38 11.37
N SER A 35 10.53 -9.23 11.49
CA SER A 35 9.67 -8.94 10.34
C SER A 35 9.81 -7.45 9.96
N PRO A 36 10.27 -7.10 8.74
CA PRO A 36 10.42 -5.71 8.31
C PRO A 36 9.08 -5.01 8.07
N SER A 37 7.94 -5.66 8.35
CA SER A 37 6.60 -5.12 8.14
C SER A 37 6.28 -3.88 8.97
N TYR A 38 6.94 -3.67 10.12
CA TYR A 38 6.75 -2.47 10.93
C TYR A 38 7.53 -1.25 10.41
N LEU A 39 8.52 -1.46 9.53
CA LEU A 39 9.35 -0.39 8.97
C LEU A 39 8.73 0.27 7.74
N ILE A 40 7.61 -0.26 7.25
CA ILE A 40 6.94 0.27 6.08
C ILE A 40 5.92 1.29 6.57
N SER A 41 6.28 2.56 6.51
CA SER A 41 5.31 3.65 6.59
C SER A 41 4.33 3.52 5.45
N GLU A 42 3.05 3.67 5.77
CA GLU A 42 2.03 3.85 4.75
C GLU A 42 2.31 5.15 4.01
N GLU A 43 2.50 5.06 2.70
CA GLU A 43 2.74 6.21 1.83
C GLU A 43 1.61 6.26 0.81
N CYS A 44 0.99 7.42 0.68
CA CYS A 44 0.03 7.69 -0.38
C CYS A 44 0.39 9.03 -1.00
N THR A 45 1.04 9.02 -2.16
CA THR A 45 1.54 10.24 -2.80
C THR A 45 1.13 10.27 -4.26
N PHE A 46 0.44 11.35 -4.66
CA PHE A 46 -0.07 11.56 -6.03
C PHE A 46 0.32 12.94 -6.55
N GLY A 47 1.60 13.13 -6.89
CA GLY A 47 2.10 14.44 -7.29
C GLY A 47 1.86 15.53 -6.22
N ASN A 48 2.17 16.78 -6.57
CA ASN A 48 2.09 17.89 -5.62
C ASN A 48 0.70 18.51 -5.51
N SER A 49 -0.18 18.23 -6.48
CA SER A 49 -1.45 18.93 -6.64
C SER A 49 -2.68 18.08 -6.30
N LEU A 50 -2.52 16.75 -6.23
CA LEU A 50 -3.51 15.85 -5.66
C LEU A 50 -2.92 15.23 -4.40
N GLY A 51 -3.27 15.79 -3.25
CA GLY A 51 -2.89 15.20 -1.97
C GLY A 51 -3.61 13.86 -1.81
N CYS A 52 -2.98 12.87 -1.19
CA CYS A 52 -3.69 11.71 -0.69
C CYS A 52 -3.55 11.66 0.82
N ASN A 53 -4.69 11.62 1.50
CA ASN A 53 -4.72 11.65 2.96
C ASN A 53 -4.45 10.24 3.50
N PHE A 54 -5.14 9.24 2.98
CA PHE A 54 -4.93 7.84 3.35
C PHE A 54 -5.39 6.88 2.26
N ALA A 55 -4.84 5.66 2.33
CA ALA A 55 -5.25 4.52 1.52
C ALA A 55 -5.43 3.30 2.43
N LEU A 56 -6.67 2.86 2.60
CA LEU A 56 -7.04 1.74 3.47
C LEU A 56 -7.39 0.51 2.63
N PHE A 57 -6.69 -0.59 2.89
CA PHE A 57 -6.95 -1.88 2.27
C PHE A 57 -7.78 -2.73 3.23
N ASN A 58 -9.04 -2.91 2.89
CA ASN A 58 -9.99 -3.73 3.63
C ASN A 58 -10.05 -5.12 2.99
N ASP A 59 -9.52 -6.12 3.68
CA ASP A 59 -9.73 -7.50 3.25
C ASP A 59 -11.16 -7.94 3.56
N ASN A 60 -11.75 -8.73 2.67
CA ASN A 60 -13.03 -9.36 2.92
C ASN A 60 -12.80 -10.86 2.87
N ILE A 61 -12.95 -11.53 4.02
CA ILE A 61 -12.61 -12.96 4.20
C ILE A 61 -13.26 -13.86 3.12
N ASN A 62 -14.37 -13.44 2.50
CA ASN A 62 -15.08 -14.15 1.44
C ASN A 62 -15.30 -13.35 0.15
N GLY A 63 -14.61 -12.21 -0.03
CA GLY A 63 -14.82 -11.29 -1.14
C GLY A 63 -13.54 -10.68 -1.68
N PRO A 64 -13.62 -9.90 -2.77
CA PRO A 64 -12.46 -9.19 -3.29
C PRO A 64 -12.03 -8.09 -2.32
N THR A 65 -10.72 -7.91 -2.14
CA THR A 65 -10.14 -6.86 -1.30
C THR A 65 -10.56 -5.48 -1.80
N LYS A 66 -11.09 -4.64 -0.90
CA LYS A 66 -11.50 -3.27 -1.23
C LYS A 66 -10.42 -2.29 -0.82
N LEU A 67 -10.19 -1.29 -1.66
CA LEU A 67 -9.32 -0.16 -1.37
C LEU A 67 -10.16 1.10 -1.22
N ASN A 68 -10.11 1.73 -0.06
CA ASN A 68 -10.67 3.05 0.16
C ASN A 68 -9.55 4.09 0.10
N LEU A 69 -9.68 5.03 -0.82
CA LEU A 69 -8.66 6.03 -1.13
C LEU A 69 -9.26 7.43 -0.97
N ASP A 70 -8.66 8.25 -0.12
CA ASP A 70 -9.10 9.64 0.07
C ASP A 70 -8.13 10.60 -0.60
N ILE A 71 -8.61 11.26 -1.65
CA ILE A 71 -7.84 12.20 -2.47
C ILE A 71 -8.31 13.62 -2.14
N HIS A 72 -7.36 14.47 -1.79
CA HIS A 72 -7.55 15.89 -1.56
C HIS A 72 -7.16 16.71 -2.80
N ASN A 73 -8.07 17.55 -3.26
CA ASN A 73 -7.79 18.50 -4.33
C ASN A 73 -6.98 19.69 -3.79
N GLY A 74 -5.69 19.73 -4.12
CA GLY A 74 -4.79 20.83 -3.77
C GLY A 74 -4.73 21.94 -4.82
N PHE A 75 -5.47 21.83 -5.93
CA PHE A 75 -5.54 22.89 -6.93
C PHE A 75 -6.38 24.06 -6.42
N ALA A 76 -6.05 25.28 -6.87
CA ALA A 76 -6.85 26.48 -6.59
C ALA A 76 -8.20 26.52 -7.34
N TYR A 77 -8.53 25.48 -8.10
CA TYR A 77 -9.71 25.38 -8.95
C TYR A 77 -10.36 24.00 -8.85
N LYS A 78 -11.63 23.93 -9.28
CA LYS A 78 -12.42 22.70 -9.42
C LYS A 78 -11.79 21.76 -10.44
N ILE A 79 -11.69 20.48 -10.10
CA ILE A 79 -11.27 19.42 -11.01
C ILE A 79 -12.35 18.37 -11.16
N ASN A 80 -12.33 17.64 -12.27
CA ASN A 80 -13.17 16.47 -12.46
C ASN A 80 -12.28 15.26 -12.77
N ILE A 81 -12.39 14.21 -11.97
CA ILE A 81 -11.60 12.98 -12.12
C ILE A 81 -12.32 12.07 -13.10
N THR A 82 -11.71 11.86 -14.28
CA THR A 82 -12.29 11.05 -15.35
C THR A 82 -11.91 9.59 -15.24
N LYS A 83 -10.69 9.31 -14.76
CA LYS A 83 -10.15 7.94 -14.69
C LYS A 83 -9.24 7.76 -13.49
N VAL A 84 -9.37 6.63 -12.81
CA VAL A 84 -8.47 6.19 -11.75
C VAL A 84 -8.06 4.75 -12.05
N GLU A 85 -6.76 4.53 -12.22
CA GLU A 85 -6.19 3.20 -12.45
C GLU A 85 -5.15 2.93 -11.38
N LEU A 86 -5.32 1.87 -10.61
CA LEU A 86 -4.35 1.42 -9.63
C LEU A 86 -3.96 -0.02 -9.94
N MET A 87 -2.66 -0.28 -9.99
CA MET A 87 -2.08 -1.59 -10.26
C MET A 87 -1.03 -1.94 -9.21
N THR A 88 -0.85 -3.22 -8.91
CA THR A 88 0.29 -3.67 -8.09
C THR A 88 1.61 -3.35 -8.80
N GLN A 89 2.70 -3.12 -8.05
CA GLN A 89 4.02 -2.89 -8.65
C GLN A 89 4.47 -4.01 -9.60
N ASP A 90 4.00 -5.24 -9.35
CA ASP A 90 4.28 -6.42 -10.17
C ASP A 90 3.38 -6.51 -11.42
N GLY A 91 2.46 -5.57 -11.63
CA GLY A 91 1.50 -5.54 -12.76
C GLY A 91 0.48 -6.67 -12.81
N THR A 92 0.42 -7.51 -11.78
CA THR A 92 -0.39 -8.75 -11.77
C THR A 92 -1.86 -8.53 -11.39
N GLN A 93 -2.16 -7.46 -10.66
CA GLN A 93 -3.51 -7.19 -10.13
C GLN A 93 -3.84 -5.72 -10.28
N ASN A 94 -5.07 -5.45 -10.72
CA ASN A 94 -5.60 -4.11 -10.94
C ASN A 94 -6.83 -3.90 -10.04
N PHE A 95 -7.06 -2.66 -9.64
CA PHE A 95 -8.31 -2.28 -8.99
C PHE A 95 -9.28 -1.72 -10.00
N ASN A 96 -10.53 -2.18 -9.92
CA ASN A 96 -11.64 -1.73 -10.75
C ASN A 96 -12.77 -1.18 -9.89
N GLY A 97 -13.69 -0.45 -10.53
CA GLY A 97 -14.89 0.08 -9.87
C GLY A 97 -14.70 1.41 -9.14
N PHE A 98 -13.60 2.13 -9.38
CA PHE A 98 -13.47 3.50 -8.92
C PHE A 98 -14.58 4.38 -9.49
N ALA A 99 -15.13 5.27 -8.66
CA ALA A 99 -16.05 6.30 -9.13
C ALA A 99 -15.35 7.22 -10.14
N THR A 100 -15.97 7.42 -11.30
CA THR A 100 -15.51 8.33 -12.34
C THR A 100 -16.48 9.51 -12.47
N GLY A 101 -16.01 10.62 -13.03
CA GLY A 101 -16.80 11.85 -13.13
C GLY A 101 -17.01 12.55 -11.79
N VAL A 102 -16.15 12.28 -10.80
CA VAL A 102 -16.21 12.91 -9.50
C VAL A 102 -15.61 14.31 -9.61
N VAL A 103 -16.46 15.31 -9.41
CA VAL A 103 -16.07 16.71 -9.32
C VAL A 103 -15.62 17.00 -7.89
N LEU A 104 -14.43 17.58 -7.75
CA LEU A 104 -13.90 18.05 -6.48
C LEU A 104 -13.67 19.55 -6.55
N ASP A 105 -14.25 20.29 -5.60
CA ASP A 105 -13.97 21.70 -5.43
C ASP A 105 -12.56 21.93 -4.88
N SER A 106 -12.07 23.17 -4.96
CA SER A 106 -10.76 23.55 -4.43
C SER A 106 -10.71 23.28 -2.92
N GLY A 107 -9.76 22.44 -2.50
CA GLY A 107 -9.60 22.03 -1.11
C GLY A 107 -10.50 20.89 -0.64
N GLU A 108 -11.39 20.37 -1.50
CA GLU A 108 -12.28 19.26 -1.15
C GLU A 108 -11.53 17.91 -1.14
N THR A 109 -12.01 16.96 -0.34
CA THR A 109 -11.54 15.57 -0.33
C THR A 109 -12.61 14.65 -0.87
N GLY A 110 -12.27 13.89 -1.90
CA GLY A 110 -13.11 12.84 -2.47
C GLY A 110 -12.68 11.46 -1.97
N SER A 111 -13.65 10.62 -1.64
CA SER A 111 -13.41 9.22 -1.28
C SER A 111 -13.70 8.31 -2.47
N PHE A 112 -12.71 7.50 -2.83
CA PHE A 112 -12.74 6.59 -3.97
C PHE A 112 -12.60 5.16 -3.48
N GLN A 113 -13.57 4.33 -3.82
CA GLN A 113 -13.53 2.90 -3.50
C GLN A 113 -13.24 2.10 -4.76
N GLY A 114 -12.21 1.27 -4.69
CA GLY A 114 -11.84 0.30 -5.71
C GLY A 114 -11.92 -1.11 -5.18
N THR A 115 -12.15 -2.07 -6.06
CA THR A 115 -12.16 -3.50 -5.75
C THR A 115 -11.05 -4.17 -6.53
N LEU A 116 -10.22 -4.96 -5.84
CA LEU A 116 -9.12 -5.68 -6.47
C LEU A 116 -9.66 -6.80 -7.36
N GLU A 117 -9.24 -6.82 -8.63
CA GLU A 117 -9.45 -7.97 -9.51
C GLU A 117 -8.40 -9.04 -9.24
N GLY A 118 -8.87 -10.22 -8.84
CA GLY A 118 -8.02 -11.39 -8.60
C GLY A 118 -8.27 -12.05 -7.26
N SER A 119 -7.31 -12.87 -6.83
CA SER A 119 -7.36 -13.56 -5.54
C SER A 119 -7.20 -12.56 -4.39
N PRO A 120 -7.90 -12.76 -3.25
CA PRO A 120 -7.79 -11.89 -2.08
C PRO A 120 -6.34 -11.82 -1.60
N VAL A 121 -5.90 -10.62 -1.22
CA VAL A 121 -4.54 -10.41 -0.69
C VAL A 121 -4.53 -10.85 0.77
N LYS A 122 -3.69 -11.84 1.11
CA LYS A 122 -3.56 -12.33 2.48
C LYS A 122 -3.31 -11.18 3.47
N GLU A 123 -4.08 -11.19 4.54
CA GLU A 123 -3.96 -10.28 5.68
C GLU A 123 -2.52 -10.10 6.15
N GLY A 124 -2.17 -8.86 6.51
CA GLY A 124 -0.86 -8.53 7.06
C GLY A 124 0.27 -8.47 6.03
N THR A 125 0.01 -8.76 4.76
CA THR A 125 1.00 -8.50 3.69
C THR A 125 1.00 -7.01 3.33
N VAL A 126 2.20 -6.45 3.21
CA VAL A 126 2.36 -5.11 2.65
C VAL A 126 2.43 -5.25 1.15
N LYS A 127 1.56 -4.53 0.45
CA LYS A 127 1.57 -4.44 -1.01
C LYS A 127 1.87 -3.02 -1.44
N ARG A 128 2.60 -2.92 -2.54
CA ARG A 128 2.97 -1.66 -3.18
C ARG A 128 2.15 -1.55 -4.45
N PHE A 129 1.44 -0.45 -4.58
CA PHE A 129 0.60 -0.14 -5.72
C PHE A 129 1.11 1.14 -6.38
N VAL A 130 0.98 1.18 -7.69
CA VAL A 130 1.26 2.33 -8.52
C VAL A 130 -0.05 2.72 -9.16
N GLY A 131 -0.33 4.01 -9.15
CA GLY A 131 -1.58 4.55 -9.64
C GLY A 131 -1.38 5.64 -10.66
N SER A 132 -2.32 5.77 -11.58
CA SER A 132 -2.50 6.95 -12.41
C SER A 132 -3.92 7.48 -12.25
N ILE A 133 -4.03 8.79 -12.03
CA ILE A 133 -5.29 9.52 -11.95
C ILE A 133 -5.32 10.50 -13.11
N THR A 134 -6.35 10.40 -13.94
CA THR A 134 -6.63 11.33 -15.03
C THR A 134 -7.74 12.27 -14.60
N TYR A 135 -7.52 13.57 -14.77
CA TYR A 135 -8.45 14.62 -14.42
C TYR A 135 -8.50 15.69 -15.51
N VAL A 136 -9.59 16.44 -15.53
CA VAL A 136 -9.76 17.65 -16.33
C VAL A 136 -9.95 18.85 -15.40
N SER A 137 -9.42 20.01 -15.80
CA SER A 137 -9.60 21.26 -15.05
C SER A 137 -10.95 21.88 -15.38
N CYS A 138 -11.67 22.36 -14.37
CA CYS A 138 -12.96 23.03 -14.52
C CYS A 138 -12.90 24.44 -13.91
N ALA A 139 -11.80 25.15 -14.17
CA ALA A 139 -11.62 26.51 -13.70
C ALA A 139 -12.73 27.40 -14.28
N THR A 140 -13.27 28.30 -13.46
CA THR A 140 -14.34 29.23 -13.87
C THR A 140 -13.92 30.17 -15.00
N GLU A 141 -12.62 30.31 -15.23
CA GLU A 141 -12.04 31.08 -16.34
C GLU A 141 -12.17 30.39 -17.71
N LEU A 142 -12.40 29.07 -17.73
CA LEU A 142 -12.50 28.26 -18.95
C LEU A 142 -13.95 28.14 -19.47
N GLY A 143 -14.94 28.61 -18.70
CA GLY A 143 -16.36 28.54 -19.05
C GLY A 143 -17.19 27.74 -18.03
N PRO A 144 -18.48 27.48 -18.33
CA PRO A 144 -19.35 26.66 -17.47
C PRO A 144 -18.97 25.16 -17.49
N ASP A 145 -18.30 24.73 -18.56
CA ASP A 145 -17.88 23.35 -18.79
C ASP A 145 -16.40 23.14 -18.44
N CYS A 146 -16.06 21.89 -18.12
CA CYS A 146 -14.67 21.50 -17.86
C CYS A 146 -13.85 21.50 -19.16
N SER A 147 -12.55 21.70 -19.06
CA SER A 147 -11.62 21.60 -20.19
C SER A 147 -11.66 20.22 -20.85
N ASP A 148 -11.52 20.18 -22.18
CA ASP A 148 -11.32 18.94 -22.94
C ASP A 148 -9.89 18.39 -22.82
N VAL A 149 -9.00 19.08 -22.09
CA VAL A 149 -7.62 18.66 -21.89
C VAL A 149 -7.53 17.78 -20.65
N GLU A 150 -7.23 16.50 -20.90
CA GLU A 150 -6.95 15.53 -19.84
C GLU A 150 -5.50 15.64 -19.36
N HIS A 151 -5.35 15.66 -18.03
CA HIS A 151 -4.07 15.61 -17.35
C HIS A 151 -3.98 14.33 -16.53
N THR A 152 -2.87 13.62 -16.64
CA THR A 152 -2.64 12.39 -15.87
C THR A 152 -1.52 12.59 -14.87
N LEU A 153 -1.79 12.27 -13.62
CA LEU A 153 -0.82 12.26 -12.52
C LEU A 153 -0.57 10.82 -12.12
N THR A 154 0.71 10.48 -11.99
CA THR A 154 1.11 9.18 -11.45
C THR A 154 1.47 9.31 -9.99
N GLY A 155 1.19 8.26 -9.23
CA GLY A 155 1.43 8.22 -7.81
C GLY A 155 1.75 6.83 -7.33
N ARG A 156 2.18 6.76 -6.06
CA ARG A 156 2.50 5.51 -5.39
C ARG A 156 1.71 5.40 -4.11
N ILE A 157 1.14 4.22 -3.91
CA ILE A 157 0.46 3.84 -2.68
C ILE A 157 1.19 2.64 -2.10
N VAL A 158 1.54 2.70 -0.83
CA VAL A 158 2.00 1.55 -0.06
C VAL A 158 1.21 1.54 1.23
N GLY A 159 0.56 0.42 1.49
CA GLY A 159 -0.22 0.23 2.69
C GLY A 159 -0.24 -1.22 3.10
N LYS A 160 -0.57 -1.45 4.37
CA LYS A 160 -0.78 -2.80 4.90
C LYS A 160 -2.24 -3.18 4.72
N VAL A 161 -2.50 -4.43 4.34
CA VAL A 161 -3.87 -4.96 4.34
C VAL A 161 -4.30 -5.22 5.77
N ILE A 162 -5.37 -4.53 6.19
CA ILE A 162 -5.94 -4.61 7.53
C ILE A 162 -7.14 -5.59 7.46
N PRO A 163 -7.28 -6.51 8.43
CA PRO A 163 -8.48 -7.31 8.55
C PRO A 163 -9.70 -6.43 8.88
N GLN A 164 -10.86 -6.78 8.33
CA GLN A 164 -12.16 -6.26 8.74
C GLN A 164 -12.80 -7.17 9.80
#